data_AF-A0A6C1RGJ1-F1
#
_entry.id   AF-A0A6C1RGJ1-F1
#
_cell.length_a   1.000
_cell.length_b   1.000
_cell.length_c   1.000
_cell.angle_alpha   90.00
_cell.angle_beta   90.00
_cell.angle_gamma   90.00
#
_symmetry.space_group_name_H-M   'P 1'
#
loop_
_entity.id
_entity.type
_entity.pdbx_description
1 polymer ?
#
loop_
_entity_poly.entity_id
_entity_poly.type
_entity_poly.pdbx_seq_one_letter_code
_entity_poly.pdbx_strand_id
1 'polypeptide(L)'
;MFGRIGPMELVLIFAIALIIFGPKKLPEIGKAIGSAIRNFKQQSNALVQDLDSDPATVTAKPKPAQTASDAEREPAKPGASTAE
;
A
#
# COMPACT_ATOMS: atom_id res chain seq x y z
N MET A 1 27.34 22.60 -12.30
CA MET A 1 27.96 23.01 -11.02
C MET A 1 27.65 22.07 -9.84
N PHE A 2 26.79 21.04 -9.97
CA PHE A 2 26.42 20.12 -8.87
C PHE A 2 27.34 18.89 -8.65
N GLY A 3 28.38 18.69 -9.46
CA GLY A 3 29.31 17.55 -9.32
C GLY A 3 30.33 17.67 -8.18
N ARG A 4 30.20 18.66 -7.29
CA ARG A 4 31.12 18.91 -6.17
C ARG A 4 30.66 18.38 -4.82
N ILE A 5 29.40 17.95 -4.69
CA ILE A 5 28.93 17.26 -3.48
C ILE A 5 29.52 15.86 -3.53
N GLY A 6 30.73 15.74 -2.97
CA GLY A 6 31.40 14.48 -2.79
C GLY A 6 30.65 13.62 -1.76
N PRO A 7 30.93 12.31 -1.73
CA PRO A 7 30.34 11.39 -0.74
C PRO A 7 30.56 11.86 0.70
N MET A 8 31.68 12.55 0.99
CA MET A 8 31.94 13.14 2.31
C MET A 8 30.95 14.24 2.71
N GLU A 9 30.61 15.13 1.78
CA GLU A 9 29.66 16.22 2.04
C GLU A 9 28.25 15.66 2.28
N LEU A 10 27.87 14.63 1.51
CA LEU A 10 26.60 13.93 1.68
C LEU A 10 26.54 13.24 3.05
N VAL A 11 27.62 12.58 3.48
CA VAL A 11 27.71 11.96 4.83
C VAL A 11 27.58 13.01 5.93
N LEU A 12 28.18 14.20 5.78
CA LEU A 12 28.04 15.28 6.78
C LEU A 12 26.59 15.76 6.91
N ILE A 13 25.93 16.01 5.77
CA ILE A 13 24.50 16.41 5.74
C ILE A 13 23.64 15.30 6.36
N PHE A 14 23.92 14.06 6.01
CA PHE A 14 23.22 12.89 6.53
C PHE A 14 23.41 12.73 8.04
N ALA A 15 24.62 12.99 8.57
CA ALA A 15 24.88 12.96 10.00
C ALA A 15 24.05 14.01 10.76
N ILE A 16 23.91 15.23 10.21
CA ILE A 16 23.04 16.27 10.79
C ILE A 16 21.57 15.83 10.73
N ALA A 17 21.12 15.32 9.59
CA ALA A 17 19.77 14.79 9.44
C ALA A 17 19.50 13.63 10.42
N LEU A 18 20.49 12.78 10.68
CA LEU A 18 20.42 11.70 11.64
C LEU A 18 20.33 12.17 13.09
N ILE A 19 20.89 13.32 13.44
CA ILE A 19 20.72 13.90 14.77
C ILE A 19 19.29 14.39 14.96
N ILE A 20 18.70 15.00 13.92
CA ILE A 20 17.33 15.54 13.95
C ILE A 20 16.29 14.42 13.92
N PHE A 21 16.41 13.49 12.96
CA PHE A 21 15.44 12.42 12.74
C PHE A 21 15.75 11.14 13.54
N GLY A 22 17.00 10.93 13.92
CA GLY A 22 17.47 9.71 14.60
C GLY A 22 17.87 8.58 13.63
N PRO A 23 18.95 7.82 13.91
CA PRO A 23 19.41 6.71 13.07
C PRO A 23 18.44 5.53 13.01
N LYS A 24 17.52 5.43 13.97
CA LYS A 24 16.47 4.40 13.96
C LYS A 24 15.35 4.69 12.95
N LYS A 25 15.14 5.94 12.55
CA LYS A 25 14.06 6.32 11.63
C LYS A 25 14.37 6.02 10.17
N LEU A 26 15.64 6.08 9.77
CA LEU A 26 16.03 5.71 8.42
C LEU A 26 15.71 4.26 8.01
N PRO A 27 16.07 3.22 8.80
CA PRO A 27 15.71 1.85 8.44
C PRO A 27 14.20 1.59 8.52
N GLU A 28 13.48 2.31 9.39
CA GLU A 28 12.01 2.24 9.48
C GLU A 28 11.35 2.76 8.18
N ILE A 29 11.76 3.96 7.73
CA ILE A 29 11.29 4.57 6.48
C ILE A 29 11.74 3.74 5.27
N GLY A 30 12.99 3.27 5.26
CA GLY A 30 13.54 2.44 4.19
C GLY A 30 12.81 1.10 4.05
N LYS A 31 12.41 0.47 5.15
CA LYS A 31 11.57 -0.74 5.11
C LYS A 31 10.19 -0.45 4.50
N ALA A 32 9.52 0.63 4.94
CA ALA A 32 8.21 1.00 4.41
C ALA A 32 8.26 1.30 2.90
N ILE A 33 9.20 2.14 2.47
CA ILE A 33 9.41 2.49 1.05
C ILE A 33 9.84 1.26 0.26
N GLY A 34 10.76 0.45 0.79
CA GLY A 34 11.24 -0.77 0.14
C GLY A 34 10.13 -1.79 -0.11
N SER A 35 9.28 -2.01 0.88
CA SER A 35 8.08 -2.86 0.74
C SER A 35 7.10 -2.29 -0.28
N ALA A 36 6.87 -0.98 -0.29
CA ALA A 36 6.01 -0.32 -1.28
C ALA A 36 6.55 -0.50 -2.71
N ILE A 37 7.84 -0.24 -2.93
CA ILE A 37 8.50 -0.41 -4.24
C ILE A 37 8.46 -1.89 -4.66
N ARG A 38 8.70 -2.82 -3.73
CA ARG A 38 8.68 -4.26 -4.02
C ARG A 38 7.30 -4.73 -4.45
N ASN A 39 6.26 -4.28 -3.78
CA ASN A 39 4.87 -4.62 -4.10
C ASN A 39 4.43 -3.97 -5.41
N PHE A 40 4.78 -2.69 -5.61
CA PHE A 40 4.53 -1.97 -6.85
C PHE A 40 5.15 -2.71 -8.04
N LYS A 41 6.44 -3.07 -7.95
CA LYS A 41 7.14 -3.79 -9.02
C LYS A 41 6.52 -5.16 -9.32
N GLN A 42 6.06 -5.90 -8.31
CA GLN A 42 5.38 -7.18 -8.52
C GLN A 42 4.04 -7.02 -9.22
N GLN A 43 3.23 -6.05 -8.79
CA GLN A 43 1.93 -5.75 -9.41
C GLN A 43 2.10 -5.23 -10.84
N SER A 44 3.07 -4.34 -11.08
CA SER A 44 3.39 -3.84 -12.42
C SER A 44 3.86 -4.95 -13.35
N ASN A 45 4.71 -5.87 -12.87
CA ASN A 45 5.16 -7.00 -13.69
C ASN A 45 4.03 -7.99 -14.00
N ALA A 46 3.14 -8.25 -13.05
CA ALA A 46 1.96 -9.09 -13.29
C ALA A 46 1.05 -8.48 -14.37
N LEU A 47 0.78 -7.18 -14.28
CA LEU A 47 -0.02 -6.47 -15.28
C LEU A 47 0.61 -6.51 -16.68
N VAL A 48 1.93 -6.30 -16.78
CA VAL A 48 2.65 -6.40 -18.06
C VAL A 48 2.59 -7.83 -18.61
N GLN A 49 2.74 -8.84 -17.75
CA GLN A 49 2.66 -10.24 -18.16
C GLN A 49 1.24 -10.64 -18.62
N ASP A 50 0.20 -10.11 -17.99
CA ASP A 50 -1.19 -10.33 -18.39
C ASP A 50 -1.53 -9.66 -19.74
N LEU A 51 -0.92 -8.50 -20.03
CA LEU A 51 -1.09 -7.77 -21.30
C LEU A 51 -0.38 -8.45 -22.49
N ASP A 52 0.77 -9.10 -22.25
CA ASP A 52 1.51 -9.86 -23.28
C ASP A 52 0.92 -11.26 -23.53
N SER A 53 0.14 -11.81 -22.60
CA SER A 53 -0.28 -13.22 -22.66
C SER A 53 -1.64 -13.48 -23.31
N ASP A 54 -2.57 -12.52 -23.38
CA ASP A 54 -3.89 -12.75 -24.02
C ASP A 54 -4.71 -11.46 -24.24
N PRO A 55 -5.05 -11.04 -25.49
CA PRO A 55 -5.85 -9.84 -25.73
C PRO A 55 -7.36 -9.99 -25.40
N ALA A 56 -7.84 -11.14 -24.89
CA ALA A 56 -9.27 -11.40 -24.67
C ALA A 56 -9.69 -11.58 -23.19
N THR A 57 -8.78 -11.44 -22.23
CA THR A 57 -9.08 -11.73 -20.81
C THR A 57 -9.13 -10.45 -19.93
N VAL A 58 -9.87 -9.43 -20.37
CA VAL A 58 -10.30 -8.31 -19.51
C VAL A 58 -11.72 -8.59 -19.01
N THR A 59 -11.96 -9.70 -18.31
CA THR A 59 -13.17 -9.87 -17.51
C THR A 59 -12.94 -10.88 -16.38
N ALA A 60 -13.05 -10.36 -15.16
CA ALA A 60 -13.43 -11.05 -13.93
C ALA A 60 -12.52 -12.15 -13.36
N LYS A 61 -11.72 -11.76 -12.36
CA LYS A 61 -11.65 -12.57 -11.14
C LYS A 61 -11.53 -11.75 -9.84
N PRO A 62 -12.60 -11.08 -9.39
CA PRO A 62 -12.84 -10.93 -7.96
C PRO A 62 -13.61 -12.16 -7.43
N LYS A 63 -13.32 -12.53 -6.17
CA LYS A 63 -14.08 -13.39 -5.23
C LYS A 63 -13.45 -14.79 -5.01
N PRO A 64 -13.11 -15.15 -3.75
CA PRO A 64 -14.05 -15.28 -2.62
C PRO A 64 -13.78 -14.26 -1.49
N ALA A 65 -14.75 -13.45 -1.06
CA ALA A 65 -15.68 -13.85 0.00
C ALA A 65 -14.95 -14.32 1.29
N GLN A 66 -14.41 -13.36 2.05
CA GLN A 66 -14.50 -13.47 3.52
C GLN A 66 -15.86 -12.91 3.92
N THR A 67 -16.83 -13.83 3.92
CA THR A 67 -18.03 -13.85 4.76
C THR A 67 -17.62 -13.41 6.17
N ALA A 68 -18.10 -12.25 6.66
CA ALA A 68 -19.31 -12.22 7.47
C ALA A 68 -19.36 -13.37 8.50
N SER A 69 -18.52 -13.31 9.53
CA SER A 69 -18.73 -14.05 10.77
C SER A 69 -18.58 -13.09 11.95
N ASP A 70 -19.51 -12.14 12.04
CA ASP A 70 -20.20 -11.77 13.28
C ASP A 70 -21.28 -10.74 12.94
N ALA A 71 -22.46 -10.85 13.56
CA ALA A 71 -23.61 -9.95 13.47
C ALA A 71 -24.57 -10.05 12.26
N GLU A 72 -25.12 -11.25 12.01
CA GLU A 72 -26.56 -11.37 11.68
C GLU A 72 -27.16 -12.44 12.61
N ARG A 73 -27.55 -12.01 13.81
CA ARG A 73 -28.60 -12.68 14.59
C ARG A 73 -29.52 -11.60 15.15
N GLU A 74 -30.74 -11.64 14.64
CA GLU A 74 -31.99 -11.10 15.20
C GLU A 74 -32.46 -9.69 14.85
N PRO A 75 -33.79 -9.52 14.69
CA PRO A 75 -34.37 -9.14 13.41
C PRO A 75 -35.25 -7.88 13.51
N ALA A 76 -35.56 -7.37 12.33
CA ALA A 76 -36.72 -6.56 11.98
C ALA A 76 -37.85 -6.43 13.02
N LYS A 77 -38.13 -5.16 13.40
CA LYS A 77 -39.51 -4.64 13.48
C LYS A 77 -39.57 -3.24 12.87
N PRO A 78 -39.92 -3.07 11.59
CA PRO A 78 -40.47 -1.84 11.05
C PRO A 78 -42.00 -1.98 11.02
N GLY A 79 -42.67 -1.33 11.97
CA GLY A 79 -44.13 -1.18 12.00
C GLY A 79 -44.47 0.29 12.03
N ALA A 80 -44.67 0.88 10.85
CA ALA A 80 -45.32 2.17 10.70
C ALA A 80 -46.84 2.02 10.87
N SER A 81 -47.50 3.14 11.16
CA SER A 81 -48.93 3.44 10.95
C SER A 81 -49.89 3.33 12.16
N THR A 82 -50.37 4.53 12.56
CA THR A 82 -51.79 4.86 12.85
C THR A 82 -52.50 4.24 14.06
N ALA A 83 -52.70 5.03 15.12
CA ALA A 83 -54.00 5.29 15.76
C ALA A 83 -53.83 6.24 16.98
N GLU A 84 -54.08 7.54 16.78
CA GLU A 84 -55.01 8.39 17.57
C GLU A 84 -55.10 9.78 16.93
#